data_AF-A0A7J6FUM4-F1
#
_entry.id   AF-A0A7J6FUM4-F1
#
_cell.length_a   1.000
_cell.length_b   1.000
_cell.length_c   1.000
_cell.angle_alpha   90.00
_cell.angle_beta   90.00
_cell.angle_gamma   90.00
#
_symmetry.space_group_name_H-M   'P 1'
#
loop_
_entity.id
_entity.type
_entity.pdbx_description
1 polymer ?
#
loop_
_entity_poly.entity_id
_entity_poly.type
_entity_poly.pdbx_seq_one_letter_code
_entity_poly.pdbx_strand_id
1 'polypeptide(L)'
;MNNKNRKHKKKKKKKNMVTQLNLKGIPLAPSTQKPKDQPGLIFILEKASLEVAKVGKALLMILDSPLNKAGRLRAVYVRTEKGVLIEVKPYVRLPRTFKRFSGVMLQLLQKLSITAGGKREKLLRVIKNPVTQYLPVNSRKIGLSYSSKKLVRMQDYVTTLSDDANLVFVVGAMAHGKVEPDYVEDHVAVSGFPLSAAYCTTMICQALEKKWNIL
;
A
#
# COMPACT_ATOMS: atom_id res chain seq x y z
N MET A 1 6.82 48.29 8.92
CA MET A 1 6.11 47.51 7.85
C MET A 1 6.76 46.14 7.66
N ASN A 2 6.14 44.96 7.66
CA ASN A 2 4.86 44.45 8.16
C ASN A 2 4.96 42.90 8.19
N ASN A 3 5.18 42.28 9.37
CA ASN A 3 5.41 40.83 9.51
C ASN A 3 4.15 39.99 9.17
N LYS A 4 2.97 40.63 9.16
CA LYS A 4 1.69 40.06 8.68
C LYS A 4 1.71 39.75 7.17
N ASN A 5 2.44 40.54 6.36
CA ASN A 5 2.48 40.36 4.89
C ASN A 5 3.30 39.13 4.45
N ARG A 6 4.32 38.72 5.21
CA ARG A 6 5.09 37.49 4.93
C ARG A 6 4.28 36.22 5.23
N LYS A 7 3.48 36.21 6.31
CA LYS A 7 2.57 35.10 6.64
C LYS A 7 1.42 34.96 5.63
N HIS A 8 0.87 36.08 5.17
CA HIS A 8 -0.14 36.07 4.09
C HIS A 8 0.44 35.66 2.73
N LYS A 9 1.65 36.11 2.35
CA LYS A 9 2.34 35.62 1.13
C LYS A 9 2.68 34.14 1.19
N LYS A 10 3.10 33.59 2.35
CA LYS A 10 3.31 32.13 2.52
C LYS A 10 2.01 31.33 2.47
N LYS A 11 0.91 31.82 3.08
CA LYS A 11 -0.43 31.20 2.98
C LYS A 11 -1.00 31.28 1.56
N LYS A 12 -0.84 32.39 0.84
CA LYS A 12 -1.21 32.53 -0.58
C LYS A 12 -0.34 31.68 -1.51
N LYS A 13 0.97 31.56 -1.26
CA LYS A 13 1.84 30.62 -2.02
C LYS A 13 1.46 29.15 -1.76
N LYS A 14 1.14 28.77 -0.52
CA LYS A 14 0.64 27.42 -0.20
C LYS A 14 -0.74 27.17 -0.83
N LYS A 15 -1.68 28.12 -0.74
CA LYS A 15 -2.98 28.02 -1.43
C LYS A 15 -2.79 27.92 -2.95
N ASN A 16 -2.02 28.80 -3.58
CA ASN A 16 -1.77 28.75 -5.02
C ASN A 16 -1.01 27.49 -5.49
N MET A 17 -0.12 26.91 -4.68
CA MET A 17 0.48 25.59 -4.98
C MET A 17 -0.55 24.46 -4.95
N VAL A 18 -1.51 24.52 -4.01
CA VAL A 18 -2.60 23.54 -3.90
C VAL A 18 -3.62 23.74 -5.04
N THR A 19 -3.90 24.97 -5.47
CA THR A 19 -4.81 25.26 -6.57
C THR A 19 -4.24 24.92 -7.95
N GLN A 20 -2.91 24.91 -8.13
CA GLN A 20 -2.28 24.55 -9.40
C GLN A 20 -2.01 23.04 -9.58
N LEU A 21 -2.16 22.23 -8.53
CA LEU A 21 -2.26 20.77 -8.69
C LEU A 21 -3.68 20.44 -9.15
N ASN A 22 -4.00 20.83 -10.38
CA ASN A 22 -5.16 20.38 -11.12
C ASN A 22 -4.97 18.88 -11.38
N LEU A 23 -5.23 18.07 -10.35
CA LEU A 23 -5.26 16.63 -10.43
C LEU A 23 -6.51 16.29 -11.25
N LYS A 24 -6.38 16.30 -12.59
CA LYS A 24 -7.27 15.52 -13.46
C LYS A 24 -7.44 14.17 -12.78
N GLY A 25 -8.70 13.77 -12.54
CA GLY A 25 -9.04 12.66 -11.64
C GLY A 25 -8.14 11.44 -11.86
N ILE A 26 -7.85 10.71 -10.77
CA ILE A 26 -6.99 9.52 -10.87
C ILE A 26 -7.59 8.58 -11.93
N PRO A 27 -6.86 8.32 -13.03
CA PRO A 27 -7.38 7.45 -14.07
C PRO A 27 -7.57 6.05 -13.51
N LEU A 28 -8.61 5.37 -13.96
CA LEU A 28 -8.76 3.94 -13.71
C LEU A 28 -7.69 3.21 -14.52
N ALA A 29 -7.04 2.20 -13.93
CA ALA A 29 -6.37 1.21 -14.75
C ALA A 29 -7.44 0.45 -15.56
N PRO A 30 -7.22 0.14 -16.86
CA PRO A 30 -8.08 -0.80 -17.57
C PRO A 30 -8.03 -2.12 -16.80
N SER A 31 -9.13 -2.44 -16.12
CA SER A 31 -9.21 -3.59 -15.26
C SER A 31 -10.25 -4.53 -15.85
N THR A 32 -9.77 -5.66 -16.36
CA THR A 32 -10.56 -6.86 -16.66
C THR A 32 -10.83 -7.68 -15.38
N GLN A 33 -10.51 -7.14 -14.20
CA GLN A 33 -10.52 -7.89 -12.93
C GLN A 33 -11.96 -8.08 -12.44
N LYS A 34 -12.59 -9.20 -12.83
CA LYS A 34 -13.59 -9.82 -11.96
C LYS A 34 -12.83 -10.48 -10.79
N PRO A 35 -13.21 -10.25 -9.52
CA PRO A 35 -12.65 -11.01 -8.41
C PRO A 35 -12.91 -12.50 -8.69
N LYS A 36 -11.85 -13.27 -8.94
CA LYS A 36 -11.94 -14.73 -8.99
C LYS A 36 -12.30 -15.23 -7.60
N ASP A 37 -13.13 -16.26 -7.49
CA ASP A 37 -13.50 -16.90 -6.21
C ASP A 37 -12.30 -17.57 -5.48
N GLN A 38 -11.13 -17.51 -6.09
CA GLN A 38 -9.92 -18.11 -5.58
C GLN A 38 -9.24 -17.19 -4.55
N PRO A 39 -8.41 -17.74 -3.65
CA PRO A 39 -7.64 -16.92 -2.72
C PRO A 39 -6.71 -15.94 -3.43
N GLY A 40 -6.48 -14.82 -2.75
CA GLY A 40 -5.65 -13.74 -3.25
C GLY A 40 -4.70 -13.16 -2.22
N LEU A 41 -3.99 -12.14 -2.65
CA LEU A 41 -2.98 -11.43 -1.89
C LEU A 41 -3.56 -10.12 -1.33
N ILE A 42 -3.26 -9.86 -0.06
CA ILE A 42 -3.52 -8.60 0.62
C ILE A 42 -2.18 -8.09 1.17
N PHE A 43 -1.88 -6.81 0.96
CA PHE A 43 -0.75 -6.17 1.62
C PHE A 43 -1.23 -5.22 2.72
N ILE A 44 -0.51 -5.19 3.84
CA ILE A 44 -0.64 -4.16 4.87
C ILE A 44 0.72 -3.48 5.01
N LEU A 45 0.80 -2.23 4.58
CA LEU A 45 1.97 -1.38 4.76
C LEU A 45 1.87 -0.68 6.11
N GLU A 46 2.61 -1.18 7.10
CA GLU A 46 2.58 -0.72 8.48
C GLU A 46 3.59 0.40 8.74
N LYS A 47 3.29 1.27 9.72
CA LYS A 47 4.11 2.44 10.09
C LYS A 47 4.53 3.29 8.88
N ALA A 48 3.61 3.51 7.94
CA ALA A 48 3.91 4.26 6.74
C ALA A 48 4.11 5.75 7.02
N SER A 49 5.20 6.32 6.50
CA SER A 49 5.38 7.77 6.45
C SER A 49 4.89 8.33 5.11
N LEU A 50 3.82 9.13 5.16
CA LEU A 50 3.21 9.76 3.96
C LEU A 50 4.03 10.94 3.41
N GLU A 51 5.00 11.43 4.18
CA GLU A 51 5.91 12.50 3.77
C GLU A 51 7.09 11.99 2.95
N VAL A 52 7.33 10.67 2.97
CA VAL A 52 8.49 10.06 2.32
C VAL A 52 8.03 9.27 1.10
N ALA A 53 8.78 9.36 0.00
CA ALA A 53 8.53 8.60 -1.23
C ALA A 53 8.54 7.05 -1.06
N LYS A 54 8.85 6.53 0.13
CA LYS A 54 8.98 5.10 0.45
C LYS A 54 7.68 4.33 0.22
N VAL A 55 6.58 4.78 0.84
CA VAL A 55 5.26 4.14 0.67
C VAL A 55 4.77 4.22 -0.78
N GLY A 56 5.04 5.35 -1.46
CA GLY A 56 4.69 5.53 -2.86
C GLY A 56 5.37 4.50 -3.76
N LYS A 57 6.67 4.24 -3.58
CA LYS A 57 7.39 3.21 -4.35
C LYS A 57 6.82 1.80 -4.09
N ALA A 58 6.58 1.43 -2.84
CA ALA A 58 6.02 0.12 -2.50
C ALA A 58 4.62 -0.08 -3.12
N LEU A 59 3.74 0.93 -3.02
CA LEU A 59 2.43 0.88 -3.65
C LEU A 59 2.53 0.74 -5.18
N LEU A 60 3.46 1.46 -5.82
CA LEU A 60 3.68 1.34 -7.26
C LEU A 60 4.15 -0.07 -7.64
N MET A 61 5.09 -0.67 -6.90
CA MET A 61 5.55 -2.04 -7.17
C MET A 61 4.42 -3.07 -7.03
N ILE A 62 3.58 -2.93 -6.00
CA ILE A 62 2.42 -3.80 -5.83
C ILE A 62 1.42 -3.62 -6.99
N LEU A 63 1.05 -2.38 -7.32
CA LEU A 63 -0.01 -2.09 -8.30
C LEU A 63 0.42 -2.32 -9.75
N ASP A 64 1.71 -2.23 -10.06
CA ASP A 64 2.25 -2.51 -11.39
C ASP A 64 2.60 -4.01 -11.59
N SER A 65 2.54 -4.84 -10.53
CA SER A 65 2.85 -6.28 -10.63
C SER A 65 1.93 -7.05 -11.57
N PRO A 66 2.45 -8.05 -12.32
CA PRO A 66 1.65 -9.03 -13.05
C PRO A 66 0.57 -9.67 -12.16
N LEU A 67 0.89 -9.97 -10.90
CA LEU A 67 -0.06 -10.49 -9.91
C LEU A 67 -1.31 -9.61 -9.75
N ASN A 68 -1.11 -8.30 -9.65
CA ASN A 68 -2.23 -7.37 -9.63
C ASN A 68 -2.99 -7.42 -10.95
N LYS A 69 -2.31 -7.35 -12.10
CA LYS A 69 -2.99 -7.39 -13.42
C LYS A 69 -3.80 -8.66 -13.64
N ALA A 70 -3.34 -9.79 -13.10
CA ALA A 70 -4.04 -11.07 -13.10
C ALA A 70 -5.26 -11.15 -12.14
N GLY A 71 -5.53 -10.07 -11.38
CA GLY A 71 -6.68 -9.98 -10.47
C GLY A 71 -6.52 -10.77 -9.17
N ARG A 72 -5.28 -11.10 -8.78
CA ARG A 72 -4.99 -11.81 -7.53
C ARG A 72 -4.76 -10.88 -6.33
N LEU A 73 -4.47 -9.61 -6.57
CA LEU A 73 -4.40 -8.61 -5.50
C LEU A 73 -5.82 -8.21 -5.08
N ARG A 74 -6.19 -8.49 -3.83
CA ARG A 74 -7.53 -8.21 -3.29
C ARG A 74 -7.64 -6.80 -2.74
N ALA A 75 -6.67 -6.40 -1.94
CA ALA A 75 -6.62 -5.07 -1.34
C ALA A 75 -5.18 -4.72 -0.94
N VAL A 76 -4.92 -3.42 -0.82
CA VAL A 76 -3.74 -2.91 -0.13
C VAL A 76 -4.20 -1.95 0.95
N TYR A 77 -3.71 -2.16 2.16
CA TYR A 77 -3.94 -1.28 3.29
C TYR A 77 -2.65 -0.55 3.63
N VAL A 78 -2.76 0.71 4.01
CA VAL A 78 -1.64 1.52 4.50
C VAL A 78 -2.03 2.06 5.85
N ARG A 79 -1.32 1.61 6.90
CA ARG A 79 -1.44 2.18 8.23
C ARG A 79 -0.27 3.12 8.48
N THR A 80 -0.59 4.39 8.67
CA THR A 80 0.43 5.42 8.92
C THR A 80 0.98 5.33 10.33
N GLU A 81 2.15 5.93 10.56
CA GLU A 81 2.72 6.07 11.92
C GLU A 81 1.77 6.80 12.89
N LYS A 82 0.88 7.65 12.38
CA LYS A 82 -0.14 8.37 13.16
C LYS A 82 -1.44 7.58 13.35
N GLY A 83 -1.47 6.30 12.97
CA GLY A 83 -2.63 5.42 13.15
C GLY A 83 -3.76 5.59 12.13
N VAL A 84 -3.62 6.48 11.14
CA VAL A 84 -4.59 6.59 10.03
C VAL A 84 -4.49 5.33 9.16
N LEU A 85 -5.62 4.65 8.94
CA LEU A 85 -5.72 3.47 8.09
C LEU A 85 -6.36 3.85 6.75
N ILE A 86 -5.68 3.49 5.66
CA ILE A 86 -6.08 3.82 4.29
C ILE A 86 -6.29 2.53 3.51
N GLU A 87 -7.46 2.40 2.90
CA GLU A 87 -7.75 1.40 1.87
C GLU A 87 -7.29 1.91 0.50
N VAL A 88 -6.57 1.07 -0.23
CA VAL A 88 -6.12 1.31 -1.60
C VAL A 88 -6.68 0.22 -2.49
N LYS A 89 -7.52 0.60 -3.46
CA LYS A 89 -8.10 -0.36 -4.40
C LYS A 89 -7.07 -0.85 -5.44
N PRO A 90 -7.06 -2.13 -5.83
CA PRO A 90 -6.07 -2.70 -6.77
C PRO A 90 -6.01 -2.03 -8.16
N TYR A 91 -7.10 -1.40 -8.60
CA TYR A 91 -7.25 -0.79 -9.92
C TYR A 91 -6.97 0.73 -9.94
N VAL A 92 -6.51 1.30 -8.82
CA VAL A 92 -6.10 2.71 -8.76
C VAL A 92 -4.80 2.94 -9.53
N ARG A 93 -4.72 4.02 -10.31
CA ARG A 93 -3.47 4.45 -10.96
C ARG A 93 -2.78 5.56 -10.16
N LEU A 94 -1.90 5.19 -9.24
CA LEU A 94 -1.21 6.19 -8.43
C LEU A 94 -0.25 7.07 -9.25
N PRO A 95 -0.10 8.36 -8.90
CA PRO A 95 0.92 9.20 -9.52
C PRO A 95 2.33 8.69 -9.24
N ARG A 96 3.16 8.58 -10.29
CA ARG A 96 4.56 8.11 -10.19
C ARG A 96 5.53 9.17 -9.65
N THR A 97 5.20 10.45 -9.74
CA THR A 97 6.05 11.53 -9.22
C THR A 97 5.68 11.83 -7.77
N PHE A 98 6.70 11.99 -6.92
CA PHE A 98 6.51 12.27 -5.50
C PHE A 98 5.62 13.50 -5.26
N LYS A 99 5.81 14.59 -6.01
CA LYS A 99 5.02 15.82 -5.87
C LYS A 99 3.53 15.61 -6.14
N ARG A 100 3.16 14.78 -7.12
CA ARG A 100 1.75 14.47 -7.39
C ARG A 100 1.21 13.46 -6.38
N PHE A 101 2.01 12.47 -6.01
CA PHE A 101 1.65 11.48 -4.99
C PHE A 101 1.32 12.15 -3.66
N SER A 102 2.19 13.05 -3.18
CA SER A 102 1.97 13.79 -1.93
C SER A 102 0.73 14.69 -2.02
N GLY A 103 0.47 15.31 -3.17
CA GLY A 103 -0.77 16.04 -3.43
C GLY A 103 -2.03 15.17 -3.29
N VAL A 104 -2.02 13.96 -3.86
CA VAL A 104 -3.12 12.99 -3.72
C VAL A 104 -3.29 12.54 -2.28
N MET A 105 -2.20 12.24 -1.56
CA MET A 105 -2.27 11.82 -0.15
C MET A 105 -2.78 12.94 0.75
N LEU A 106 -2.37 14.19 0.51
CA LEU A 106 -2.91 15.36 1.21
C LEU A 106 -4.41 15.51 0.96
N GLN A 107 -4.85 15.39 -0.29
CA GLN A 107 -6.26 15.46 -0.64
C GLN A 107 -7.06 14.32 0.03
N LEU A 108 -6.49 13.11 0.09
CA LEU A 108 -7.11 11.96 0.74
C LEU A 108 -7.32 12.23 2.24
N LEU A 109 -6.34 12.81 2.93
CA LEU A 109 -6.48 13.14 4.35
C LEU A 109 -7.50 14.27 4.59
N GLN A 110 -7.65 15.21 3.65
CA GLN A 110 -8.62 16.30 3.76
C GLN A 110 -10.07 15.85 3.48
N LYS A 111 -10.26 14.97 2.49
CA LYS A 111 -11.59 14.54 2.03
C LYS A 111 -12.00 13.16 2.53
N LEU A 112 -11.09 12.46 3.22
CA LEU A 112 -11.21 11.06 3.69
C LEU A 112 -11.44 10.02 2.57
N SER A 113 -11.56 10.45 1.31
CA SER A 113 -11.68 9.57 0.16
C SER A 113 -11.28 10.26 -1.14
N ILE A 114 -10.87 9.46 -2.13
CA ILE A 114 -10.62 9.88 -3.50
C ILE A 114 -11.45 9.01 -4.43
N THR A 115 -12.24 9.64 -5.27
CA THR A 115 -13.14 8.99 -6.23
C THR A 115 -12.52 9.00 -7.63
N ALA A 116 -12.79 7.97 -8.42
CA ALA A 116 -12.44 7.95 -9.84
C ALA A 116 -13.12 9.10 -10.59
N GLY A 117 -12.44 9.66 -11.59
CA GLY A 117 -13.06 10.67 -12.46
C GLY A 117 -14.26 10.08 -13.20
N GLY A 118 -15.43 10.71 -13.08
CA GLY A 118 -16.64 10.32 -13.82
C GLY A 118 -17.40 9.11 -13.25
N LYS A 119 -16.96 8.49 -12.14
CA LYS A 119 -17.70 7.42 -11.45
C LYS A 119 -17.88 7.78 -9.97
N ARG A 120 -18.85 7.15 -9.28
CA ARG A 120 -19.03 7.28 -7.81
C ARG A 120 -18.12 6.35 -7.00
N GLU A 121 -17.22 5.65 -7.67
CA GLU A 121 -16.38 4.62 -7.05
C GLU A 121 -15.16 5.22 -6.32
N LYS A 122 -15.02 4.88 -5.03
CA LYS A 122 -13.92 5.33 -4.17
C LYS A 122 -12.69 4.44 -4.38
N LEU A 123 -11.60 5.03 -4.86
CA LEU A 123 -10.33 4.35 -5.14
C LEU A 123 -9.39 4.30 -3.93
N LEU A 124 -9.39 5.39 -3.15
CA LEU A 124 -8.65 5.51 -1.91
C LEU A 124 -9.62 5.97 -0.83
N ARG A 125 -9.55 5.40 0.36
CA ARG A 125 -10.44 5.77 1.46
C ARG A 125 -9.75 5.63 2.81
N VAL A 126 -9.90 6.64 3.66
CA VAL A 126 -9.58 6.52 5.08
C VAL A 126 -10.69 5.70 5.75
N ILE A 127 -10.31 4.62 6.42
CA ILE A 127 -11.22 3.67 7.07
C ILE A 127 -10.90 3.58 8.57
N LYS A 128 -11.82 3.01 9.36
CA LYS A 128 -11.65 2.86 10.81
C LYS A 128 -10.70 1.71 11.14
N ASN A 129 -9.95 1.81 12.23
CA ASN A 129 -9.20 0.69 12.79
C ASN A 129 -10.12 -0.29 13.55
N PRO A 130 -9.68 -1.55 13.81
CA PRO A 130 -8.45 -2.20 13.35
C PRO A 130 -8.53 -2.68 11.89
N VAL A 131 -7.39 -2.94 11.25
CA VAL A 131 -7.35 -3.43 9.86
C VAL A 131 -7.94 -4.84 9.71
N THR A 132 -7.89 -5.65 10.77
CA THR A 132 -8.40 -7.03 10.82
C THR A 132 -9.88 -7.15 10.46
N GLN A 133 -10.70 -6.14 10.76
CA GLN A 133 -12.13 -6.15 10.43
C GLN A 133 -12.43 -6.16 8.93
N TYR A 134 -11.45 -5.82 8.08
CA TYR A 134 -11.59 -5.81 6.62
C TYR A 134 -10.90 -7.02 5.96
N LEU A 135 -10.24 -7.87 6.74
CA LEU A 135 -9.59 -9.06 6.22
C LEU A 135 -10.60 -10.20 6.07
N PRO A 136 -10.47 -11.06 5.05
CA PRO A 136 -11.27 -12.28 4.95
C PRO A 136 -11.05 -13.18 6.16
N VAL A 137 -12.11 -13.88 6.60
CA VAL A 137 -12.04 -14.82 7.74
C VAL A 137 -10.97 -15.89 7.50
N ASN A 138 -10.97 -16.50 6.31
CA ASN A 138 -9.94 -17.44 5.89
C ASN A 138 -8.72 -16.69 5.31
N SER A 139 -7.90 -16.13 6.20
CA SER A 139 -6.65 -15.46 5.84
C SER A 139 -5.52 -15.79 6.79
N ARG A 140 -4.31 -15.98 6.23
CA ARG A 140 -3.06 -16.20 6.97
C ARG A 140 -2.24 -14.91 6.98
N LYS A 141 -1.88 -14.42 8.17
CA LYS A 141 -1.22 -13.12 8.35
C LYS A 141 0.26 -13.31 8.66
N ILE A 142 1.11 -12.84 7.76
CA ILE A 142 2.56 -13.05 7.80
C ILE A 142 3.24 -11.69 7.86
N GLY A 143 4.05 -11.47 8.89
CA GLY A 143 4.83 -10.25 9.05
C GLY A 143 6.26 -10.42 8.55
N LEU A 144 6.75 -9.43 7.78
CA LEU A 144 8.16 -9.35 7.45
C LEU A 144 8.92 -8.60 8.54
N SER A 145 9.94 -9.24 9.09
CA SER A 145 10.85 -8.63 10.06
C SER A 145 12.28 -9.09 9.81
N TYR A 146 13.17 -8.13 9.56
CA TYR A 146 14.61 -8.38 9.42
C TYR A 146 15.21 -9.04 10.67
N SER A 147 14.68 -8.74 11.86
CA SER A 147 15.14 -9.31 13.12
C SER A 147 14.50 -10.66 13.47
N SER A 148 13.67 -11.23 12.58
CA SER A 148 13.16 -12.58 12.80
C SER A 148 14.29 -13.61 12.67
N LYS A 149 14.33 -14.57 13.60
CA LYS A 149 15.25 -15.72 13.54
C LYS A 149 14.92 -16.67 12.38
N LYS A 150 13.69 -16.61 11.85
CA LYS A 150 13.21 -17.45 10.77
C LYS A 150 13.56 -16.84 9.41
N LEU A 151 14.81 -17.05 8.98
CA LEU A 151 15.29 -16.67 7.65
C LEU A 151 14.79 -17.68 6.62
N VAL A 152 14.05 -17.20 5.61
CA VAL A 152 13.44 -18.04 4.59
C VAL A 152 13.73 -17.53 3.18
N ARG A 153 13.83 -18.46 2.23
CA ARG A 153 13.72 -18.13 0.82
C ARG A 153 12.24 -17.93 0.49
N MET A 154 11.87 -16.74 0.01
CA MET A 154 10.45 -16.40 -0.19
C MET A 154 9.73 -17.37 -1.13
N GLN A 155 10.39 -17.84 -2.19
CA GLN A 155 9.80 -18.81 -3.13
C GLN A 155 9.43 -20.12 -2.46
N ASP A 156 10.32 -20.67 -1.63
CA ASP A 156 10.09 -21.94 -0.94
C ASP A 156 9.10 -21.74 0.22
N TYR A 157 9.11 -20.58 0.85
CA TYR A 157 8.17 -20.27 1.93
C TYR A 157 6.73 -20.24 1.40
N VAL A 158 6.45 -19.54 0.30
CA VAL A 158 5.08 -19.42 -0.20
C VAL A 158 4.49 -20.74 -0.71
N THR A 159 5.33 -21.69 -1.15
CA THR A 159 4.86 -23.02 -1.57
C THR A 159 4.40 -23.87 -0.39
N THR A 160 4.92 -23.64 0.83
CA THR A 160 4.43 -24.30 2.05
C THR A 160 3.09 -23.78 2.55
N LEU A 161 2.63 -22.62 2.05
CA LEU A 161 1.36 -22.03 2.45
C LEU A 161 0.20 -22.69 1.70
N SER A 162 -0.95 -22.85 2.37
CA SER A 162 -2.18 -23.36 1.72
C SER A 162 -2.64 -22.47 0.57
N ASP A 163 -3.19 -23.08 -0.47
CA ASP A 163 -3.81 -22.39 -1.61
C ASP A 163 -5.29 -22.07 -1.40
N ASP A 164 -5.88 -22.49 -0.28
CA ASP A 164 -7.29 -22.29 0.05
C ASP A 164 -7.53 -21.04 0.91
N ALA A 165 -6.47 -20.42 1.44
CA ALA A 165 -6.54 -19.25 2.31
C ALA A 165 -5.95 -17.99 1.64
N ASN A 166 -6.54 -16.82 1.95
CA ASN A 166 -5.98 -15.55 1.50
C ASN A 166 -4.65 -15.29 2.23
N LEU A 167 -3.67 -14.75 1.51
CA LEU A 167 -2.37 -14.41 2.09
C LEU A 167 -2.32 -12.92 2.40
N VAL A 168 -2.07 -12.59 3.66
CA VAL A 168 -1.93 -11.22 4.14
C VAL A 168 -0.47 -10.99 4.53
N PHE A 169 0.25 -10.19 3.75
CA PHE A 169 1.62 -9.82 4.07
C PHE A 169 1.70 -8.44 4.70
N VAL A 170 2.28 -8.38 5.90
CA VAL A 170 2.51 -7.14 6.64
C VAL A 170 3.96 -6.71 6.45
N VAL A 171 4.16 -5.53 5.86
CA VAL A 171 5.48 -4.99 5.53
C VAL A 171 5.63 -3.61 6.12
N GLY A 172 6.74 -3.36 6.84
CA GLY A 172 7.03 -2.04 7.39
C GLY A 172 7.43 -1.03 6.32
N ALA A 173 6.67 0.05 6.19
CA ALA A 173 6.90 1.17 5.27
C ALA A 173 7.48 2.42 5.97
N MET A 174 8.35 2.17 6.96
CA MET A 174 9.00 3.19 7.82
C MET A 174 10.47 3.40 7.43
N ALA A 175 11.12 4.40 8.04
CA ALA A 175 12.56 4.60 7.84
C ALA A 175 13.43 3.69 8.71
N HIS A 176 13.08 3.61 10.00
CA HIS A 176 13.72 2.79 11.00
C HIS A 176 12.64 2.26 11.94
N GLY A 177 12.94 1.16 12.63
CA GLY A 177 12.04 0.55 13.61
C GLY A 177 11.66 -0.87 13.26
N LYS A 178 10.67 -1.38 13.98
CA LYS A 178 10.16 -2.76 13.87
C LYS A 178 8.64 -2.76 13.78
N VAL A 179 8.09 -3.70 13.01
CA VAL A 179 6.64 -3.92 12.86
C VAL A 179 6.30 -5.27 13.46
N GLU A 180 5.59 -5.23 14.58
CA GLU A 180 5.09 -6.41 15.32
C GLU A 180 3.65 -6.14 15.76
N PRO A 181 2.70 -6.13 14.82
CA PRO A 181 1.30 -6.06 15.18
C PRO A 181 0.84 -7.40 15.78
N ASP A 182 -0.05 -7.30 16.74
CA ASP A 182 -0.68 -8.39 17.49
C ASP A 182 -1.44 -9.40 16.63
N TYR A 183 -1.91 -9.00 15.45
CA TYR A 183 -2.68 -9.86 14.54
C TYR A 183 -1.83 -10.69 13.56
N VAL A 184 -0.50 -10.61 13.61
CA VAL A 184 0.39 -11.43 12.78
C VAL A 184 0.64 -12.78 13.43
N GLU A 185 0.52 -13.85 12.64
CA GLU A 185 0.64 -15.24 13.09
C GLU A 185 2.07 -15.78 12.94
N ASP A 186 2.83 -15.27 11.97
CA ASP A 186 4.20 -15.71 11.69
C ASP A 186 5.08 -14.53 11.26
N HIS A 187 6.29 -14.47 11.79
CA HIS A 187 7.28 -13.45 11.42
C HIS A 187 8.46 -14.09 10.68
N VAL A 188 8.72 -13.63 9.46
CA VAL A 188 9.83 -14.16 8.64
C VAL A 188 10.81 -13.06 8.24
N ALA A 189 12.09 -13.43 8.19
CA ALA A 189 13.14 -12.67 7.54
C ALA A 189 13.34 -13.24 6.14
N VAL A 190 13.44 -12.37 5.13
CA VAL A 190 13.49 -12.75 3.71
C VAL A 190 14.87 -12.53 3.10
N SER A 191 15.80 -11.97 3.90
CA SER A 191 17.18 -11.71 3.54
C SER A 191 17.98 -11.53 4.82
N GLY A 192 19.27 -11.89 4.76
CA GLY A 192 20.26 -11.56 5.79
C GLY A 192 20.67 -10.08 5.80
N PHE A 193 20.11 -9.26 4.90
CA PHE A 193 20.35 -7.82 4.83
C PHE A 193 19.05 -7.02 5.06
N PRO A 194 19.13 -5.79 5.59
CA PRO A 194 17.98 -4.91 5.69
C PRO A 194 17.53 -4.47 4.29
N LEU A 195 16.26 -4.70 3.97
CA LEU A 195 15.70 -4.41 2.65
C LEU A 195 14.66 -3.30 2.71
N SER A 196 14.53 -2.58 1.59
CA SER A 196 13.45 -1.60 1.45
C SER A 196 12.08 -2.27 1.34
N ALA A 197 11.04 -1.62 1.85
CA ALA A 197 9.66 -2.11 1.75
C ALA A 197 9.26 -2.45 0.31
N ALA A 198 9.64 -1.60 -0.65
CA ALA A 198 9.33 -1.81 -2.07
C ALA A 198 9.97 -3.10 -2.61
N TYR A 199 11.22 -3.38 -2.26
CA TYR A 199 11.90 -4.59 -2.69
C TYR A 199 11.28 -5.84 -2.05
N CYS A 200 10.95 -5.77 -0.74
CA CYS A 200 10.22 -6.85 -0.06
C CYS A 200 8.88 -7.16 -0.74
N THR A 201 8.09 -6.13 -1.08
CA THR A 201 6.81 -6.33 -1.78
C THR A 201 7.01 -6.95 -3.16
N THR A 202 8.04 -6.55 -3.90
CA THR A 202 8.38 -7.14 -5.20
C THR A 202 8.73 -8.62 -5.07
N MET A 203 9.57 -9.01 -4.09
CA MET A 203 9.92 -10.41 -3.88
C MET A 203 8.69 -11.28 -3.54
N ILE A 204 7.77 -10.76 -2.73
CA ILE A 204 6.52 -11.45 -2.40
C ILE A 204 5.67 -11.63 -3.66
N CYS A 205 5.49 -10.56 -4.46
CA CYS A 205 4.75 -10.65 -5.71
C CYS A 205 5.37 -11.70 -6.64
N GLN A 206 6.68 -11.65 -6.89
CA GLN A 206 7.38 -12.58 -7.78
C GLN A 206 7.28 -14.04 -7.32
N ALA A 207 7.39 -14.29 -6.01
CA ALA A 207 7.24 -15.63 -5.47
C ALA A 207 5.82 -16.18 -5.66
N LEU A 208 4.80 -15.35 -5.44
CA LEU A 208 3.40 -15.73 -5.65
C LEU A 208 3.01 -15.81 -7.13
N GLU A 209 3.62 -14.99 -8.00
CA GLU A 209 3.48 -15.09 -9.45
C GLU A 209 3.94 -16.47 -9.93
N LYS A 210 5.11 -16.92 -9.45
CA LYS A 210 5.60 -18.27 -9.73
C LYS A 210 4.67 -19.34 -9.16
N LYS A 211 4.22 -19.21 -7.91
CA LYS A 211 3.32 -20.19 -7.27
C LYS A 211 1.99 -20.32 -8.03
N TRP A 212 1.42 -19.20 -8.46
CA TRP A 212 0.11 -19.14 -9.11
C TRP A 212 0.18 -19.19 -10.65
N ASN A 213 1.36 -19.48 -11.20
CA ASN A 213 1.62 -19.58 -12.64
C ASN A 213 1.16 -18.33 -13.42
N ILE A 214 1.54 -17.16 -12.93
CA ILE A 214 1.31 -15.85 -13.55
C ILE A 214 2.59 -15.43 -14.26
N LEU A 215 2.51 -15.17 -15.56
CA LEU A 215 3.62 -14.80 -16.44
C LEU A 215 3.69 -13.29 -16.66
#